data_AF-A0A9D0ZFG9-F1
#
_entry.id   AF-A0A9D0ZFG9-F1
#
_cell.length_a   1.000
_cell.length_b   1.000
_cell.length_c   1.000
_cell.angle_alpha   90.00
_cell.angle_beta   90.00
_cell.angle_gamma   90.00
#
_symmetry.space_group_name_H-M   'P 1'
#
loop_
_entity.id
_entity.type
_entity.pdbx_description
1 polymer ?
#
loop_
_entity_poly.entity_id
_entity_poly.type
_entity_poly.pdbx_seq_one_letter_code
_entity_poly.pdbx_strand_id
1 'polypeptide(L)'
;MLWLLPLLFYAALFVLIVLGIRALLKYLRSGKGDPAVRRSLGEALKSRRMGCNMTQEFVAESLGVSRQAVSKWETGAAEPSTTNLLALARLYGVSAGELLSGVEQKRK
;
A
#
# COMPACT_ATOMS: atom_id res chain seq x y z
N MET A 1 -27.09 -28.85 -37.12
CA MET A 1 -27.26 -27.38 -37.07
C MET A 1 -27.77 -26.88 -35.71
N LEU A 2 -28.69 -27.58 -35.04
CA LEU A 2 -29.28 -27.15 -33.75
C LEU A 2 -28.37 -27.28 -32.50
N TRP A 3 -27.26 -28.03 -32.60
CA TRP A 3 -26.26 -28.19 -31.52
C TRP A 3 -25.21 -27.06 -31.44
N LEU A 4 -25.22 -26.12 -32.39
CA LEU A 4 -24.27 -24.98 -32.39
C LEU A 4 -24.76 -23.81 -31.52
N LEU A 5 -26.08 -23.67 -31.35
CA LEU A 5 -26.71 -22.69 -30.47
C LEU A 5 -26.31 -22.85 -28.99
N PRO A 6 -26.35 -24.06 -28.38
CA PRO A 6 -25.87 -24.22 -27.01
C PRO A 6 -24.36 -23.96 -26.90
N LEU A 7 -23.57 -24.29 -27.92
CA LEU A 7 -22.12 -24.01 -27.93
C LEU A 7 -21.83 -22.50 -27.83
N LEU A 8 -22.56 -21.68 -28.59
CA LEU A 8 -22.46 -20.22 -28.53
C LEU A 8 -22.89 -19.66 -27.17
N PHE A 9 -23.93 -20.25 -26.57
CA PHE A 9 -24.37 -19.88 -25.23
C PHE A 9 -23.33 -20.20 -24.16
N TYR A 10 -22.74 -21.40 -24.19
CA TYR A 10 -21.66 -21.78 -23.27
C TYR A 10 -20.40 -20.93 -23.47
N ALA A 11 -20.04 -20.59 -24.72
CA ALA A 11 -18.93 -19.70 -25.01
C ALA A 11 -19.20 -18.28 -24.47
N ALA A 12 -20.41 -17.75 -24.65
CA ALA A 12 -20.80 -16.46 -24.09
C ALA A 12 -20.77 -16.48 -22.55
N LEU A 13 -21.30 -17.53 -21.92
CA LEU A 13 -21.26 -17.72 -20.47
C LEU A 13 -19.82 -17.77 -19.94
N PHE A 14 -18.93 -18.49 -20.63
CA PHE A 14 -17.51 -18.56 -20.26
C PHE A 14 -16.83 -17.18 -20.34
N VAL A 15 -17.09 -16.40 -21.40
CA VAL A 15 -16.55 -15.04 -21.53
C VAL A 15 -17.05 -14.15 -20.40
N LEU A 16 -18.34 -14.21 -20.05
CA LEU A 16 -18.90 -13.45 -18.93
C LEU A 16 -18.27 -13.83 -17.59
N ILE A 17 -18.02 -15.13 -17.35
CA ILE A 17 -17.33 -15.61 -16.15
C ILE A 17 -15.89 -15.09 -16.12
N VAL A 18 -15.14 -15.16 -17.23
CA VAL A 18 -13.77 -14.67 -17.31
C VAL A 18 -13.70 -13.15 -17.11
N LEU A 19 -14.63 -12.39 -17.68
CA LEU A 19 -14.72 -10.95 -17.48
C LEU A 19 -15.06 -10.62 -16.02
N GLY A 20 -15.98 -11.36 -15.40
CA GLY A 20 -16.32 -11.23 -13.99
C GLY A 20 -15.13 -11.50 -13.07
N ILE A 21 -14.41 -12.59 -13.30
CA ILE A 21 -13.20 -12.95 -12.55
C ILE A 21 -12.11 -11.89 -12.74
N ARG A 22 -11.87 -11.43 -13.97
CA ARG A 22 -10.88 -10.37 -14.25
C ARG A 22 -11.26 -9.05 -13.58
N ALA A 23 -12.53 -8.68 -13.61
CA ALA A 23 -13.03 -7.49 -12.93
C ALA A 23 -12.89 -7.61 -11.41
N LEU A 24 -13.23 -8.77 -10.84
CA LEU A 24 -13.10 -9.04 -9.40
C LEU A 24 -11.65 -9.06 -8.94
N LEU A 25 -10.76 -9.70 -9.71
CA LEU A 25 -9.32 -9.69 -9.44
C LEU A 25 -8.74 -8.27 -9.53
N LYS A 26 -9.20 -7.46 -10.51
CA LYS A 26 -8.82 -6.05 -10.61
C LYS A 26 -9.34 -5.25 -9.41
N TYR A 27 -10.58 -5.48 -8.97
CA TYR A 27 -11.18 -4.81 -7.83
C TYR A 27 -10.44 -5.13 -6.51
N LEU A 28 -10.13 -6.40 -6.27
CA LEU A 28 -9.33 -6.83 -5.12
C LEU A 28 -7.88 -6.31 -5.19
N ARG A 29 -7.27 -6.28 -6.38
CA ARG A 29 -5.93 -5.72 -6.59
C ARG A 29 -5.90 -4.19 -6.44
N SER A 30 -7.00 -3.51 -6.79
CA SER A 30 -7.17 -2.07 -6.64
C SER A 30 -7.31 -1.61 -5.18
N GLY A 31 -7.45 -2.55 -4.23
CA GLY A 31 -7.37 -2.29 -2.80
C GLY A 31 -5.96 -1.98 -2.28
N LYS A 32 -4.91 -2.10 -3.10
CA LYS A 32 -3.57 -1.62 -2.75
C LYS A 32 -3.45 -0.11 -2.99
N GLY A 33 -3.92 0.64 -2.00
CA GLY A 33 -3.45 1.98 -1.68
C GLY A 33 -3.80 3.05 -2.70
N ASP A 34 -4.96 3.67 -2.52
CA ASP A 34 -5.29 4.97 -3.08
C ASP A 34 -4.11 5.95 -2.88
N PRO A 35 -3.47 6.46 -3.95
CA PRO A 35 -2.34 7.38 -3.86
C PRO A 35 -2.75 8.82 -3.56
N ALA A 36 -4.04 9.12 -3.33
CA ALA A 36 -4.53 10.51 -3.27
C ALA A 36 -5.29 10.89 -2.00
N VAL A 37 -5.40 10.01 -0.99
CA VAL A 37 -5.87 10.46 0.34
C VAL A 37 -4.74 11.26 0.98
N ARG A 38 -5.01 12.52 1.35
CA ARG A 38 -4.13 13.35 2.21
C ARG A 38 -3.80 12.57 3.48
N ARG A 39 -2.70 11.82 3.45
CA ARG A 39 -2.23 11.00 4.56
C ARG A 39 -1.14 11.78 5.27
N SER A 40 -1.22 11.82 6.59
CA SER A 40 -0.09 12.29 7.39
C SER A 40 1.16 11.44 7.10
N LEU A 41 2.35 11.98 7.35
CA LEU A 41 3.59 11.20 7.23
C LEU A 41 3.52 9.88 8.02
N GLY A 42 2.91 9.92 9.21
CA GLY A 42 2.73 8.72 10.04
C GLY A 42 1.85 7.66 9.38
N GLU A 43 0.74 8.06 8.76
CA GLU A 43 -0.13 7.13 8.03
C GLU A 43 0.55 6.57 6.77
N ALA A 44 1.33 7.40 6.07
CA ALA A 44 2.13 6.96 4.92
C ALA A 44 3.15 5.90 5.36
N LEU A 45 3.87 6.15 6.46
CA LEU A 45 4.82 5.19 7.05
C LEU A 45 4.15 3.88 7.43
N LYS A 46 3.02 3.94 8.14
CA LYS A 46 2.26 2.76 8.55
C LYS A 46 1.76 1.96 7.34
N SER A 47 1.25 2.65 6.33
CA SER A 47 0.77 2.02 5.09
C SER A 47 1.90 1.30 4.36
N ARG A 48 3.06 1.92 4.21
CA ARG A 48 4.25 1.29 3.60
C ARG A 48 4.71 0.08 4.41
N ARG A 49 4.83 0.20 5.74
CA ARG A 49 5.18 -0.92 6.63
C ARG A 49 4.25 -2.12 6.44
N MET A 50 2.93 -1.88 6.45
CA MET A 50 1.94 -2.94 6.26
C MET A 50 2.00 -3.51 4.83
N GLY A 51 2.24 -2.68 3.82
CA GLY A 51 2.46 -3.12 2.43
C GLY A 51 3.68 -4.03 2.26
N CYS A 52 4.69 -3.85 3.11
CA CYS A 52 5.87 -4.71 3.23
C CYS A 52 5.70 -5.89 4.20
N ASN A 53 4.52 -6.08 4.81
CA ASN A 53 4.23 -7.11 5.83
C ASN A 53 5.18 -7.09 7.04
N MET A 54 5.66 -5.92 7.45
CA MET A 54 6.59 -5.76 8.58
C MET A 54 5.87 -5.38 9.87
N THR A 55 6.38 -5.78 11.03
CA THR A 55 5.91 -5.30 12.35
C THR A 55 6.62 -4.00 12.76
N GLN A 56 6.08 -3.26 13.74
CA GLN A 56 6.77 -2.07 14.25
C GLN A 56 8.09 -2.45 14.92
N GLU A 57 8.14 -3.60 15.60
CA GLU A 57 9.32 -4.20 16.18
C GLU A 57 10.40 -4.46 15.13
N PHE A 58 10.04 -5.11 14.02
CA PHE A 58 10.99 -5.40 12.94
C PHE A 58 11.60 -4.13 12.35
N VAL A 59 10.78 -3.11 12.09
CA VAL A 59 11.26 -1.81 11.59
C VAL A 59 12.18 -1.14 12.62
N ALA A 60 11.83 -1.22 13.90
CA ALA A 60 12.63 -0.64 14.97
C ALA A 60 14.00 -1.30 15.08
N GLU A 61 14.04 -2.63 15.06
CA GLU A 61 15.28 -3.43 15.03
C GLU A 61 16.13 -3.12 13.81
N SER A 62 15.51 -3.04 12.62
CA SER A 62 16.20 -2.73 11.36
C SER A 62 16.86 -1.34 11.37
N LEU A 63 16.29 -0.39 12.11
CA LEU A 63 16.77 0.98 12.21
C LEU A 63 17.61 1.25 13.47
N GLY A 64 17.74 0.28 14.38
CA GLY A 64 18.42 0.48 15.66
C GLY A 64 17.72 1.50 16.57
N VAL A 65 16.39 1.58 16.50
CA VAL A 65 15.55 2.49 17.31
C VAL A 65 14.59 1.71 18.20
N SER A 66 13.90 2.39 19.12
CA SER A 66 12.88 1.73 19.92
C SER A 66 11.58 1.56 19.13
N ARG A 67 10.84 0.48 19.41
CA ARG A 67 9.48 0.27 18.87
C ARG A 67 8.54 1.45 19.18
N GLN A 68 8.71 2.07 20.35
CA GLN A 68 7.95 3.26 20.73
C GLN A 68 8.23 4.45 19.80
N ALA A 69 9.47 4.61 19.31
CA ALA A 69 9.79 5.64 18.32
C ALA A 69 9.01 5.40 17.01
N VAL A 70 9.00 4.17 16.49
CA VAL A 70 8.23 3.80 15.29
C VAL A 70 6.73 4.06 15.50
N SER A 71 6.18 3.69 16.66
CA SER A 71 4.77 3.95 16.98
C SER A 71 4.46 5.45 17.01
N LYS A 72 5.33 6.28 17.62
CA LYS A 72 5.17 7.74 17.64
C LYS A 72 5.22 8.34 16.25
N TRP A 73 6.08 7.84 15.37
CA TRP A 73 6.12 8.27 13.96
C TRP A 73 4.83 7.92 13.23
N GLU A 74 4.36 6.67 13.34
CA GLU A 74 3.16 6.20 12.65
C GLU A 74 1.86 6.87 13.14
N THR A 75 1.86 7.38 14.38
CA THR A 75 0.73 8.11 14.98
C THR A 75 0.85 9.63 14.83
N GLY A 76 1.95 10.13 14.28
CA GLY A 76 2.23 11.57 14.16
C GLY A 76 2.56 12.26 15.49
N ALA A 77 2.77 11.52 16.58
CA ALA A 77 3.16 12.07 17.88
C ALA A 77 4.61 12.58 17.92
N ALA A 78 5.46 12.09 17.00
CA ALA A 78 6.80 12.61 16.76
C ALA A 78 7.17 12.45 15.29
N GLU A 79 8.09 13.26 14.79
CA GLU A 79 8.64 13.10 13.44
C GLU A 79 9.95 12.30 13.48
N PRO A 80 10.21 11.43 12.49
CA PRO A 80 11.51 10.81 12.33
C PRO A 80 12.55 11.86 11.93
N SER A 81 13.79 11.72 12.40
CA SER A 81 14.91 12.52 11.90
C SER A 81 15.13 12.27 10.41
N THR A 82 15.80 13.19 9.71
CA THR A 82 16.15 13.02 8.29
C THR A 82 16.89 11.71 8.03
N THR A 83 17.82 11.33 8.92
CA THR A 83 18.54 10.06 8.85
C THR A 83 17.59 8.86 8.93
N ASN A 84 16.65 8.87 9.88
CA ASN A 84 15.69 7.79 10.04
C ASN A 84 14.70 7.74 8.87
N LEU A 85 14.31 8.89 8.33
CA LEU A 85 13.45 8.98 7.15
C LEU A 85 14.13 8.35 5.92
N LEU A 86 15.42 8.63 5.70
CA LEU A 86 16.20 7.99 4.64
C LEU A 86 16.33 6.48 4.87
N ALA A 87 16.53 6.05 6.11
CA ALA A 87 16.60 4.63 6.44
C ALA A 87 15.26 3.92 6.20
N LEU A 88 14.13 4.54 6.57
CA LEU A 88 12.78 4.06 6.27
C LEU A 88 12.54 3.94 4.76
N ALA A 89 12.98 4.94 3.99
CA ALA A 89 12.89 4.93 2.52
C ALA A 89 13.60 3.71 1.92
N ARG A 90 14.84 3.48 2.36
CA ARG A 90 15.63 2.31 1.95
C ARG A 90 14.97 1.00 2.37
N LEU A 91 14.48 0.91 3.62
CA LEU A 91 13.84 -0.29 4.13
C LEU A 91 12.56 -0.66 3.37
N TYR A 92 11.77 0.34 2.97
CA TYR A 92 10.53 0.14 2.22
C TYR A 92 10.73 0.08 0.70
N GLY A 93 11.96 0.25 0.20
CA GLY A 93 12.27 0.22 -1.23
C GLY A 93 11.67 1.37 -2.03
N VAL A 94 11.49 2.54 -1.40
CA VAL A 94 10.96 3.76 -2.04
C VAL A 94 11.93 4.93 -1.85
N SER A 95 11.77 5.99 -2.64
CA SER A 95 12.52 7.22 -2.42
C SER A 95 11.98 8.00 -1.21
N ALA A 96 12.83 8.84 -0.60
CA ALA A 96 12.37 9.75 0.46
C ALA A 96 11.29 10.72 -0.04
N GLY A 97 11.36 11.12 -1.31
CA GLY A 97 10.34 11.95 -1.97
C GLY A 97 8.98 11.25 -2.04
N GLU A 98 8.94 9.96 -2.35
CA GLU A 98 7.69 9.15 -2.39
C GLU A 98 7.12 8.85 -1.00
N LEU A 99 7.95 8.89 0.05
CA LEU A 99 7.50 8.82 1.43
C LEU A 99 6.84 10.11 1.90
N LEU A 100 7.28 11.24 1.33
CA LEU A 100 6.77 12.58 1.64
C LEU A 100 5.69 13.04 0.66
N SER A 101 5.54 12.39 -0.50
CA SER A 101 4.56 12.76 -1.51
C SER A 101 3.15 12.59 -0.97
N GLY A 102 2.38 13.67 -0.92
CA GLY A 102 1.03 13.69 -0.34
C GLY A 102 0.95 14.08 1.14
N VAL A 103 2.11 14.29 1.81
CA VAL A 103 2.16 14.89 3.14
C VAL A 103 2.15 16.41 2.98
N GLU A 104 1.03 17.03 3.32
CA GLU A 104 0.99 18.48 3.47
C GLU A 104 1.82 18.83 4.71
N GLN A 105 3.06 19.31 4.51
CA GLN A 105 3.87 19.81 5.62
C GLN A 105 3.07 20.92 6.29
N LYS A 106 2.73 20.72 7.56
CA LYS A 106 2.18 21.77 8.41
C LYS A 106 3.26 22.84 8.54
N ARG A 107 3.26 23.80 7.62
CA ARG A 107 4.11 24.98 7.66
C ARG A 107 3.64 25.77 8.88
N LYS A 108 4.46 25.80 9.93
CA LYS A 108 4.27 26.70 11.08
C LYS A 108 4.48 28.14 10.65
#